data_AF-A0A1G1JSQ8-F1
#
_entry.id   AF-A0A1G1JSQ8-F1
#
_cell.length_a   1.000
_cell.length_b   1.000
_cell.length_c   1.000
_cell.angle_alpha   90.00
_cell.angle_beta   90.00
_cell.angle_gamma   90.00
#
_symmetry.space_group_name_H-M   'P 1'
#
loop_
_entity.id
_entity.type
_entity.pdbx_description
1 polymer ?
#
loop_
_entity_poly.entity_id
_entity_poly.type
_entity_poly.pdbx_seq_one_letter_code
_entity_poly.pdbx_strand_id
1 'polypeptide(L)'
;MIKRAVVLVIAFILIYTGVIRLQVVMQERRQSGQPKAGVPQHQEDPRHKVYSFSFSKYTPSGEKEIEIEGDSANILTKNVLLMNVVAKAYAEETPVTITADKGQYDKVNSQVYLRENVVATTEDGTRMMTEELDIDPGAKVLETNVQTEVIKDNINIEGVGARGDSGLKKVKFKKNVTVVVQDPENKSEGPTVITCDGPLVIDYEKNIAHFKDNVVAEDFRGKLYSDIMDVYYNRVSRRVSKIVAIGNVVIESPEGNQTFSDNVIYLADEGRVILGGDAEALYFKEEQFGDTDAGGLF
;
A
#
# COMPACT_ATOMS: atom_id res chain seq x y z
N MET A 1 28.59 -38.12 -36.53
CA MET A 1 29.16 -37.52 -35.29
C MET A 1 28.11 -37.26 -34.21
N ILE A 2 26.87 -36.87 -34.55
CA ILE A 2 25.80 -36.54 -33.58
C ILE A 2 25.39 -37.72 -32.67
N LYS A 3 25.29 -38.95 -33.18
CA LYS A 3 24.90 -40.12 -32.36
C LYS A 3 25.90 -40.45 -31.23
N ARG A 4 27.19 -40.15 -31.40
CA ARG A 4 28.21 -40.35 -30.36
C ARG A 4 28.16 -39.25 -29.30
N ALA A 5 27.79 -38.02 -29.68
CA ALA A 5 27.62 -36.92 -28.74
C ALA A 5 26.41 -37.12 -27.82
N VAL A 6 25.28 -37.62 -28.34
CA VAL A 6 24.06 -37.87 -27.54
C VAL A 6 24.29 -38.97 -26.50
N VAL A 7 25.02 -40.03 -26.84
CA VAL A 7 25.36 -41.11 -25.88
C VAL A 7 26.27 -40.59 -24.76
N LEU A 8 27.21 -39.70 -25.07
CA LEU A 8 28.08 -39.09 -24.05
C LEU A 8 27.30 -38.17 -23.11
N VAL A 9 26.33 -37.39 -23.61
CA VAL A 9 25.49 -36.53 -22.76
C VAL A 9 24.61 -37.34 -21.82
N ILE A 10 24.00 -38.43 -22.31
CA ILE A 10 23.18 -39.31 -21.45
C ILE A 10 24.04 -40.00 -20.39
N ALA A 11 25.26 -40.43 -20.74
CA ALA A 11 26.19 -41.00 -19.77
C ALA A 11 26.59 -39.98 -18.69
N PHE A 12 26.82 -38.71 -19.04
CA PHE A 12 27.11 -37.65 -18.08
C PHE A 12 25.93 -37.36 -17.15
N ILE A 13 24.69 -37.38 -17.65
CA ILE A 13 23.49 -37.17 -16.83
C ILE A 13 23.31 -38.33 -15.82
N LEU A 14 23.57 -39.57 -16.23
CA LEU A 14 23.49 -40.73 -15.33
C LEU A 14 24.60 -40.73 -14.28
N ILE A 15 25.82 -40.32 -14.64
CA ILE A 15 26.93 -40.15 -13.69
C ILE A 15 26.61 -39.01 -12.71
N TYR A 16 26.11 -37.88 -13.21
CA TYR A 16 25.75 -36.73 -12.38
C TYR A 16 24.65 -37.05 -11.36
N THR A 17 23.59 -37.74 -11.79
CA THR A 17 22.51 -38.18 -10.88
C THR A 17 23.00 -39.24 -9.87
N GLY A 18 23.94 -40.11 -10.27
CA GLY A 18 24.61 -41.05 -9.38
C GLY A 18 25.49 -40.38 -8.32
N VAL A 19 26.25 -39.34 -8.70
CA VAL A 19 27.09 -38.56 -7.76
C VAL A 19 26.23 -37.79 -6.76
N ILE A 20 25.10 -37.22 -7.17
CA ILE A 20 24.15 -36.57 -6.24
C ILE A 20 23.59 -37.59 -5.24
N ARG A 21 23.16 -38.77 -5.71
CA ARG A 21 22.68 -39.85 -4.82
C ARG A 21 23.78 -40.29 -3.84
N LEU A 22 25.03 -40.38 -4.29
CA LEU A 22 26.17 -40.75 -3.45
C LEU A 22 26.53 -39.65 -2.43
N GLN A 23 26.44 -38.38 -2.81
CA GLN A 23 26.64 -37.25 -1.90
C GLN A 23 25.55 -37.21 -0.82
N VAL A 24 24.29 -37.43 -1.18
CA VAL A 24 23.17 -37.47 -0.21
C VAL A 24 23.36 -38.63 0.79
N VAL A 25 23.74 -39.82 0.32
CA VAL A 25 23.99 -40.98 1.20
C VAL A 25 25.24 -40.80 2.07
N MET A 26 26.31 -40.16 1.57
CA MET A 26 27.48 -39.82 2.39
C MET A 26 27.20 -38.70 3.39
N GLN A 27 26.24 -37.81 3.12
CA GLN A 27 25.82 -36.74 4.02
C GLN A 27 24.94 -37.30 5.16
N GLU A 28 24.09 -38.28 4.88
CA GLU A 28 23.32 -39.03 5.88
C GLU A 28 24.20 -39.86 6.84
N ARG A 29 25.32 -40.43 6.33
CA ARG A 29 26.29 -41.17 7.17
C ARG A 29 27.21 -40.28 8.02
N ARG A 30 27.39 -39.00 7.67
CA ARG A 30 28.12 -38.03 8.51
C ARG A 30 27.28 -37.41 9.62
N GLN A 31 25.95 -37.52 9.56
CA GLN A 31 25.04 -36.99 10.58
C GLN A 31 24.49 -38.04 11.56
N SER A 32 24.79 -39.33 11.36
CA SER A 32 24.35 -40.44 12.24
C SER A 32 25.33 -40.73 13.40
N GLY A 33 25.86 -39.66 14.01
CA GLY A 33 26.84 -39.76 15.10
C GLY A 33 26.92 -38.52 15.99
N GLN A 34 25.78 -37.97 16.44
CA GLN A 34 25.60 -37.26 17.72
C GLN A 34 24.16 -36.71 17.82
N PRO A 35 23.50 -36.83 18.99
CA PRO A 35 22.08 -36.48 19.14
C PRO A 35 21.89 -34.96 19.15
N LYS A 36 21.29 -34.41 18.09
CA LYS A 36 20.69 -33.07 18.15
C LYS A 36 19.26 -33.21 18.62
N ALA A 37 18.96 -32.65 19.79
CA ALA A 37 17.60 -32.43 20.27
C ALA A 37 16.86 -31.53 19.27
N GLY A 38 16.14 -32.15 18.34
CA GLY A 38 15.21 -31.48 17.46
C GLY A 38 13.86 -31.34 18.16
N VAL A 39 13.43 -30.10 18.37
CA VAL A 39 12.01 -29.82 18.59
C VAL A 39 11.27 -30.35 17.36
N PRO A 40 10.25 -31.23 17.49
CA PRO A 40 9.51 -31.71 16.35
C PRO A 40 8.72 -30.55 15.75
N GLN A 41 9.03 -30.16 14.50
CA GLN A 41 8.04 -29.46 13.69
C GLN A 41 6.95 -30.48 13.35
N HIS A 42 5.95 -30.52 14.21
CA HIS A 42 4.74 -31.29 14.01
C HIS A 42 3.97 -30.61 12.86
N GLN A 43 4.18 -31.09 11.63
CA GLN A 43 3.30 -30.76 10.53
C GLN A 43 1.96 -31.45 10.83
N GLU A 44 1.02 -30.69 11.42
CA GLU A 44 -0.31 -31.21 11.75
C GLU A 44 -0.96 -31.73 10.45
N ASP A 45 -1.30 -33.01 10.44
CA ASP A 45 -2.00 -33.64 9.33
C ASP A 45 -3.41 -33.01 9.22
N PRO A 46 -3.84 -32.50 8.06
CA PRO A 46 -5.19 -31.95 7.89
C PRO A 46 -6.25 -32.98 8.29
N ARG A 47 -6.91 -32.71 9.43
CA ARG A 47 -7.92 -33.62 10.00
C ARG A 47 -9.11 -33.76 9.05
N HIS A 48 -9.46 -32.68 8.35
CA HIS A 48 -10.50 -32.65 7.35
C HIS A 48 -10.14 -31.66 6.24
N LYS A 49 -10.40 -32.05 4.99
CA LYS A 49 -10.32 -31.19 3.82
C LYS A 49 -11.72 -31.02 3.23
N VAL A 50 -12.13 -29.78 3.04
CA VAL A 50 -13.40 -29.39 2.41
C VAL A 50 -13.08 -28.75 1.07
N TYR A 51 -13.80 -29.14 0.04
CA TYR A 51 -13.75 -28.52 -1.28
C TYR A 51 -15.00 -27.68 -1.47
N SER A 52 -14.86 -26.51 -2.08
CA SER A 52 -15.93 -25.54 -2.35
C SER A 52 -16.79 -25.30 -1.11
N PHE A 53 -16.31 -24.43 -0.21
CA PHE A 53 -17.04 -24.10 1.00
C PHE A 53 -17.71 -22.73 0.87
N SER A 54 -18.84 -22.58 1.55
CA SER A 54 -19.47 -21.30 1.84
C SER A 54 -19.92 -21.32 3.30
N PHE A 55 -19.47 -20.34 4.06
CA PHE A 55 -19.79 -20.14 5.47
C PHE A 55 -20.51 -18.81 5.61
N SER A 56 -21.68 -18.82 6.25
CA SER A 56 -22.43 -17.60 6.55
C SER A 56 -22.67 -17.49 8.05
N LYS A 57 -22.42 -16.30 8.59
CA LYS A 57 -22.79 -15.90 9.95
C LYS A 57 -23.96 -14.93 9.86
N TYR A 58 -24.92 -15.09 10.76
CA TYR A 58 -26.10 -14.24 10.85
C TYR A 58 -26.17 -13.55 12.22
N THR A 59 -26.73 -12.36 12.25
CA THR A 59 -27.05 -11.64 13.47
C THR A 59 -28.20 -12.34 14.22
N PRO A 60 -28.44 -12.03 15.51
CA PRO A 60 -29.60 -12.55 16.24
C PRO A 60 -30.96 -12.19 15.61
N SER A 61 -31.03 -11.11 14.82
CA SER A 61 -32.23 -10.73 14.07
C SER A 61 -32.42 -11.53 12.77
N GLY A 62 -31.45 -12.36 12.37
CA GLY A 62 -31.49 -13.18 11.17
C GLY A 62 -30.91 -12.51 9.91
N GLU A 63 -30.30 -11.34 10.05
CA GLU A 63 -29.63 -10.65 8.94
C GLU A 63 -28.24 -11.26 8.70
N LYS A 64 -27.81 -11.33 7.45
CA LYS A 64 -26.48 -11.85 7.10
C LYS A 64 -25.42 -10.87 7.61
N GLU A 65 -24.48 -11.35 8.43
CA GLU A 65 -23.41 -10.54 9.04
C GLU A 65 -22.11 -10.68 8.24
N ILE A 66 -21.72 -11.92 7.92
CA ILE A 66 -20.50 -12.24 7.18
C ILE A 66 -20.78 -13.46 6.29
N GLU A 67 -20.20 -13.49 5.10
CA GLU A 67 -20.14 -14.63 4.19
C GLU A 67 -18.69 -14.88 3.77
N ILE A 68 -18.21 -16.12 3.85
CA ILE A 68 -16.85 -16.50 3.45
C ILE A 68 -16.96 -17.71 2.53
N GLU A 69 -16.39 -17.59 1.35
CA GLU A 69 -16.39 -18.62 0.31
C GLU A 69 -14.98 -18.90 -0.16
N GLY A 70 -14.74 -20.10 -0.69
CA GLY A 70 -13.49 -20.41 -1.35
C GLY A 70 -13.39 -21.84 -1.87
N ASP A 71 -12.31 -22.10 -2.60
CA ASP A 71 -12.13 -23.34 -3.35
C ASP A 71 -11.83 -24.53 -2.46
N SER A 72 -11.10 -24.32 -1.38
CA SER A 72 -10.87 -25.37 -0.39
C SER A 72 -10.50 -24.83 0.98
N ALA A 73 -10.81 -25.62 2.00
CA ALA A 73 -10.41 -25.39 3.37
C ALA A 73 -9.76 -26.65 3.95
N ASN A 74 -8.54 -26.52 4.47
CA ASN A 74 -7.87 -27.55 5.26
C ASN A 74 -8.03 -27.21 6.75
N ILE A 75 -8.82 -28.02 7.46
CA ILE A 75 -9.15 -27.81 8.86
C ILE A 75 -8.14 -28.54 9.73
N LEU A 76 -7.21 -27.78 10.33
CA LEU A 76 -6.20 -28.26 11.26
C LEU A 76 -6.69 -28.14 12.71
N THR A 77 -5.84 -28.51 13.68
CA THR A 77 -6.21 -28.41 15.09
C THR A 77 -6.38 -26.98 15.52
N LYS A 78 -5.39 -26.16 15.22
CA LYS A 78 -5.35 -24.74 15.63
C LYS A 78 -5.78 -23.78 14.53
N ASN A 79 -5.61 -24.18 13.27
CA ASN A 79 -5.81 -23.29 12.12
C ASN A 79 -6.84 -23.83 11.13
N VAL A 80 -7.37 -22.95 10.30
CA VAL A 80 -8.04 -23.31 9.04
C VAL A 80 -7.27 -22.63 7.93
N LEU A 81 -6.72 -23.40 7.01
CA LEU A 81 -6.08 -22.87 5.80
C LEU A 81 -7.12 -22.83 4.69
N LEU A 82 -7.23 -21.69 4.01
CA LEU A 82 -8.23 -21.40 2.99
C LEU A 82 -7.52 -21.07 1.68
N MET A 83 -8.10 -21.48 0.55
CA MET A 83 -7.59 -21.21 -0.79
C MET A 83 -8.64 -20.45 -1.60
N ASN A 84 -8.22 -19.42 -2.33
CA ASN A 84 -9.05 -18.54 -3.17
C ASN A 84 -10.26 -18.03 -2.40
N VAL A 85 -10.00 -17.22 -1.39
CA VAL A 85 -10.99 -16.75 -0.42
C VAL A 85 -11.70 -15.53 -0.94
N VAL A 86 -13.02 -15.52 -0.79
CA VAL A 86 -13.87 -14.34 -0.94
C VAL A 86 -14.64 -14.17 0.36
N ALA A 87 -14.42 -13.07 1.07
CA ALA A 87 -15.14 -12.72 2.29
C ALA A 87 -15.98 -11.46 2.05
N LYS A 88 -17.24 -11.48 2.47
CA LYS A 88 -18.16 -10.34 2.42
C LYS A 88 -18.61 -10.03 3.83
N ALA A 89 -18.36 -8.81 4.30
CA ALA A 89 -18.82 -8.31 5.58
C ALA A 89 -19.98 -7.33 5.35
N TYR A 90 -21.11 -7.59 5.99
CA TYR A 90 -22.37 -6.84 5.86
C TYR A 90 -22.76 -6.08 7.12
N ALA A 91 -22.01 -6.25 8.22
CA ALA A 91 -22.36 -5.73 9.54
C ALA A 91 -22.12 -4.22 9.73
N GLU A 92 -21.62 -3.52 8.71
CA GLU A 92 -21.28 -2.09 8.76
C GLU A 92 -22.17 -1.32 7.75
N GLU A 93 -22.26 0.01 7.87
CA GLU A 93 -23.07 0.87 6.99
C GLU A 93 -22.74 0.70 5.50
N THR A 94 -21.53 0.23 5.18
CA THR A 94 -21.08 -0.06 3.82
C THR A 94 -20.49 -1.46 3.76
N PRO A 95 -21.12 -2.40 3.03
CA PRO A 95 -20.58 -3.74 2.83
C PRO A 95 -19.18 -3.71 2.22
N VAL A 96 -18.33 -4.63 2.69
CA VAL A 96 -16.94 -4.79 2.22
C VAL A 96 -16.76 -6.20 1.67
N THR A 97 -16.21 -6.31 0.47
CA THR A 97 -15.77 -7.58 -0.13
C THR A 97 -14.25 -7.65 -0.11
N ILE A 98 -13.69 -8.71 0.44
CA ILE A 98 -12.26 -8.96 0.50
C ILE A 98 -11.96 -10.26 -0.26
N THR A 99 -10.99 -10.23 -1.16
CA THR A 99 -10.50 -11.40 -1.89
C THR A 99 -9.02 -11.63 -1.61
N ALA A 100 -8.59 -12.90 -1.58
CA ALA A 100 -7.18 -13.27 -1.46
C ALA A 100 -6.94 -14.69 -1.98
N ASP A 101 -5.73 -14.99 -2.46
CA ASP A 101 -5.39 -16.34 -2.93
C ASP A 101 -5.22 -17.32 -1.75
N LYS A 102 -4.72 -16.83 -0.62
CA LYS A 102 -4.52 -17.64 0.59
C LYS A 102 -5.12 -16.96 1.81
N GLY A 103 -5.83 -17.75 2.61
CA GLY A 103 -6.31 -17.32 3.92
C GLY A 103 -5.89 -18.29 5.01
N GLN A 104 -5.70 -17.78 6.22
CA GLN A 104 -5.55 -18.58 7.42
C GLN A 104 -6.40 -17.99 8.52
N TYR A 105 -7.24 -18.82 9.14
CA TYR A 105 -7.93 -18.47 10.36
C TYR A 105 -7.27 -19.18 11.55
N ASP A 106 -6.76 -18.40 12.50
CA ASP A 106 -6.27 -18.89 13.79
C ASP A 106 -7.45 -19.02 14.76
N LYS A 107 -7.79 -20.26 15.12
CA LYS A 107 -8.92 -20.56 16.02
C LYS A 107 -8.65 -20.20 17.47
N VAL A 108 -7.37 -20.09 17.85
CA VAL A 108 -6.96 -19.79 19.23
C VAL A 108 -7.09 -18.31 19.49
N ASN A 109 -6.57 -17.49 18.58
CA ASN A 109 -6.56 -16.03 18.73
C ASN A 109 -7.73 -15.34 18.00
N SER A 110 -8.52 -16.09 17.23
CA SER A 110 -9.62 -15.56 16.38
C SER A 110 -9.14 -14.53 15.35
N GLN A 111 -7.92 -14.70 14.83
CA GLN A 111 -7.31 -13.80 13.86
C GLN A 111 -7.38 -14.37 12.45
N VAL A 112 -7.52 -13.50 11.45
CA VAL A 112 -7.51 -13.88 10.03
C VAL A 112 -6.28 -13.27 9.38
N TYR A 113 -5.56 -14.09 8.63
CA TYR A 113 -4.39 -13.71 7.84
C TYR A 113 -4.71 -13.97 6.38
N LEU A 114 -4.73 -12.93 5.55
CA LEU A 114 -4.92 -13.02 4.11
C LEU A 114 -3.59 -12.71 3.43
N ARG A 115 -3.23 -13.50 2.42
CA ARG A 115 -1.94 -13.43 1.73
C ARG A 115 -2.12 -13.65 0.23
N GLU A 116 -1.26 -13.00 -0.55
CA GLU A 116 -1.18 -13.04 -2.01
C GLU A 116 -2.44 -12.45 -2.68
N ASN A 117 -2.25 -11.39 -3.48
CA ASN A 117 -3.31 -10.71 -4.23
C ASN A 117 -4.51 -10.28 -3.36
N VAL A 118 -4.25 -9.67 -2.20
CA VAL A 118 -5.32 -9.22 -1.31
C VAL A 118 -5.95 -7.94 -1.85
N VAL A 119 -7.26 -7.99 -2.08
CA VAL A 119 -8.05 -6.84 -2.53
C VAL A 119 -9.26 -6.67 -1.64
N ALA A 120 -9.42 -5.49 -1.05
CA ALA A 120 -10.64 -5.11 -0.33
C ALA A 120 -11.38 -4.04 -1.14
N THR A 121 -12.67 -4.23 -1.36
CA THR A 121 -13.54 -3.33 -2.11
C THR A 121 -14.78 -3.03 -1.30
N THR A 122 -15.07 -1.76 -1.08
CA THR A 122 -16.32 -1.29 -0.46
C THR A 122 -17.39 -1.08 -1.53
N GLU A 123 -18.67 -1.12 -1.15
CA GLU A 123 -19.78 -0.83 -2.08
C GLU A 123 -19.71 0.60 -2.68
N ASP A 124 -19.14 1.56 -1.94
CA ASP A 124 -18.96 2.94 -2.40
C ASP A 124 -17.80 3.13 -3.39
N GLY A 125 -17.14 2.05 -3.80
CA GLY A 125 -16.11 2.04 -4.85
C GLY A 125 -14.67 2.25 -4.37
N THR A 126 -14.44 2.33 -3.06
CA THR A 126 -13.07 2.34 -2.50
C THR A 126 -12.44 0.97 -2.70
N ARG A 127 -11.20 0.94 -3.20
CA ARG A 127 -10.44 -0.30 -3.39
C ARG A 127 -9.08 -0.20 -2.74
N MET A 128 -8.75 -1.16 -1.89
CA MET A 128 -7.43 -1.35 -1.28
C MET A 128 -6.77 -2.60 -1.86
N MET A 129 -5.49 -2.52 -2.21
CA MET A 129 -4.70 -3.60 -2.79
C MET A 129 -3.40 -3.76 -2.00
N THR A 130 -3.07 -5.00 -1.61
CA THR A 130 -1.85 -5.34 -0.86
C THR A 130 -1.51 -6.82 -1.00
N GLU A 131 -0.30 -7.21 -0.61
CA GLU A 131 0.13 -8.62 -0.60
C GLU A 131 -0.26 -9.37 0.69
N GLU A 132 -0.46 -8.62 1.79
CA GLU A 132 -0.89 -9.21 3.05
C GLU A 132 -1.85 -8.32 3.81
N LEU A 133 -2.82 -8.94 4.48
CA LEU A 133 -3.75 -8.25 5.35
C LEU A 133 -4.03 -9.12 6.59
N ASP A 134 -3.82 -8.54 7.75
CA ASP A 134 -4.13 -9.13 9.04
C ASP A 134 -5.40 -8.48 9.58
N ILE A 135 -6.36 -9.31 9.96
CA ILE A 135 -7.66 -8.88 10.46
C ILE A 135 -7.80 -9.39 11.89
N ASP A 136 -8.09 -8.46 12.79
CA ASP A 136 -8.53 -8.75 14.14
C ASP A 136 -10.01 -8.38 14.26
N PRO A 137 -10.92 -9.37 14.12
CA PRO A 137 -12.36 -9.14 14.23
C PRO A 137 -12.77 -8.65 15.62
N GLY A 138 -12.05 -9.05 16.67
CA GLY A 138 -12.35 -8.66 18.05
C GLY A 138 -12.01 -7.20 18.32
N ALA A 139 -10.86 -6.74 17.81
CA ALA A 139 -10.44 -5.36 17.88
C ALA A 139 -11.08 -4.46 16.80
N LYS A 140 -11.76 -5.04 15.80
CA LYS A 140 -12.27 -4.34 14.61
C LYS A 140 -11.17 -3.60 13.84
N VAL A 141 -10.01 -4.24 13.69
CA VAL A 141 -8.83 -3.64 13.05
C VAL A 141 -8.40 -4.48 11.85
N LEU A 142 -8.02 -3.76 10.80
CA LEU A 142 -7.38 -4.27 9.60
C LEU A 142 -5.98 -3.65 9.54
N GLU A 143 -4.94 -4.47 9.37
CA GLU A 143 -3.56 -3.98 9.32
C GLU A 143 -2.71 -4.74 8.30
N THR A 144 -1.79 -4.02 7.69
CA THR A 144 -0.74 -4.56 6.83
C THR A 144 0.56 -3.80 7.08
N ASN A 145 1.69 -4.48 6.90
CA ASN A 145 3.02 -3.91 7.08
C ASN A 145 3.76 -3.66 5.76
N VAL A 146 3.17 -4.09 4.64
CA VAL A 146 3.80 -4.02 3.32
C VAL A 146 3.21 -2.90 2.47
N GLN A 147 3.71 -2.77 1.25
CA GLN A 147 3.18 -1.83 0.27
C GLN A 147 1.67 -2.02 0.10
N THR A 148 0.95 -0.91 0.11
CA THR A 148 -0.50 -0.88 -0.01
C THR A 148 -0.88 0.27 -0.93
N GLU A 149 -1.81 -0.01 -1.83
CA GLU A 149 -2.44 0.98 -2.71
C GLU A 149 -3.91 1.12 -2.32
N VAL A 150 -4.42 2.34 -2.29
CA VAL A 150 -5.84 2.66 -2.05
C VAL A 150 -6.32 3.62 -3.12
N ILE A 151 -7.34 3.21 -3.85
CA ILE A 151 -7.98 3.98 -4.92
C ILE A 151 -9.39 4.36 -4.45
N LYS A 152 -9.72 5.64 -4.54
CA LYS A 152 -11.09 6.15 -4.34
C LYS A 152 -11.36 7.33 -5.26
N ASP A 153 -12.40 7.23 -6.08
CA ASP A 153 -12.77 8.25 -7.06
C ASP A 153 -11.59 8.65 -7.98
N ASN A 154 -11.08 9.87 -7.79
CA ASN A 154 -9.97 10.48 -8.51
C ASN A 154 -8.70 10.57 -7.65
N ILE A 155 -8.65 9.85 -6.53
CA ILE A 155 -7.55 9.82 -5.59
C ILE A 155 -6.90 8.43 -5.64
N ASN A 156 -5.59 8.40 -5.83
CA ASN A 156 -4.76 7.23 -5.59
C ASN A 156 -3.81 7.48 -4.41
N ILE A 157 -3.64 6.50 -3.54
CA ILE A 157 -2.76 6.58 -2.38
C ILE A 157 -1.90 5.32 -2.36
N GLU A 158 -0.59 5.50 -2.34
CA GLU A 158 0.37 4.42 -2.16
C GLU A 158 1.16 4.66 -0.89
N GLY A 159 1.47 3.61 -0.12
CA GLY A 159 2.32 3.74 1.05
C GLY A 159 2.71 2.40 1.66
N VAL A 160 3.70 2.43 2.55
CA VAL A 160 4.15 1.24 3.28
C VAL A 160 3.42 1.14 4.60
N GLY A 161 2.72 0.03 4.76
CA GLY A 161 1.92 -0.31 5.93
C GLY A 161 0.68 0.55 6.07
N ALA A 162 -0.46 -0.08 6.28
CA ALA A 162 -1.74 0.58 6.45
C ALA A 162 -2.48 -0.02 7.64
N ARG A 163 -3.22 0.81 8.37
CA ARG A 163 -4.10 0.38 9.45
C ARG A 163 -5.43 1.12 9.35
N GLY A 164 -6.52 0.37 9.38
CA GLY A 164 -7.89 0.89 9.36
C GLY A 164 -8.73 0.26 10.46
N ASP A 165 -9.77 0.98 10.88
CA ASP A 165 -10.89 0.39 11.61
C ASP A 165 -11.86 -0.33 10.65
N SER A 166 -12.73 -1.20 11.17
CA SER A 166 -13.69 -1.96 10.34
C SER A 166 -14.66 -1.09 9.53
N GLY A 167 -14.90 0.15 9.98
CA GLY A 167 -15.73 1.12 9.27
C GLY A 167 -14.96 1.99 8.26
N LEU A 168 -13.64 1.82 8.17
CA LEU A 168 -12.71 2.60 7.36
C LEU A 168 -12.91 4.13 7.51
N LYS A 169 -13.37 4.59 8.68
CA LYS A 169 -13.59 6.02 8.95
C LYS A 169 -12.28 6.77 9.06
N LYS A 170 -11.26 6.06 9.56
CA LYS A 170 -9.88 6.53 9.63
C LYS A 170 -8.95 5.47 9.08
N VAL A 171 -8.06 5.92 8.20
CA VAL A 171 -6.99 5.08 7.65
C VAL A 171 -5.66 5.76 7.94
N LYS A 172 -4.70 4.98 8.42
CA LYS A 172 -3.34 5.44 8.69
C LYS A 172 -2.35 4.64 7.85
N PHE A 173 -1.56 5.34 7.06
CA PHE A 173 -0.35 4.79 6.45
C PHE A 173 0.85 5.07 7.36
N LYS A 174 1.82 4.15 7.39
CA LYS A 174 2.96 4.28 8.32
C LYS A 174 4.04 5.20 7.78
N LYS A 175 4.40 5.09 6.49
CA LYS A 175 5.51 5.83 5.87
C LYS A 175 5.53 5.73 4.35
N ASN A 176 6.41 6.53 3.73
CA ASN A 176 6.68 6.54 2.29
C ASN A 176 5.39 6.67 1.48
N VAL A 177 4.60 7.68 1.80
CA VAL A 177 3.26 7.83 1.26
C VAL A 177 3.30 8.75 0.05
N THR A 178 2.61 8.36 -1.01
CA THR A 178 2.35 9.18 -2.19
C THR A 178 0.85 9.24 -2.41
N VAL A 179 0.31 10.44 -2.53
CA VAL A 179 -1.10 10.71 -2.81
C VAL A 179 -1.18 11.46 -4.12
N VAL A 180 -1.96 10.95 -5.06
CA VAL A 180 -2.19 11.54 -6.37
C VAL A 180 -3.66 11.89 -6.46
N VAL A 181 -3.98 13.17 -6.66
CA VAL A 181 -5.34 13.67 -6.83
C VAL A 181 -5.47 14.23 -8.24
N GLN A 182 -6.30 13.59 -9.06
CA GLN A 182 -6.55 14.04 -10.43
C GLN A 182 -7.79 14.94 -10.46
N ASP A 183 -7.65 16.21 -10.83
CA ASP A 183 -8.82 17.07 -11.05
C ASP A 183 -9.65 16.53 -12.23
N PRO A 184 -10.94 16.18 -12.03
CA PRO A 184 -11.79 15.69 -13.10
C PRO A 184 -12.15 16.77 -14.13
N GLU A 185 -12.17 18.05 -13.74
CA GLU A 185 -12.56 19.17 -14.60
C GLU A 185 -11.39 19.71 -15.42
N ASN A 186 -10.16 19.63 -14.88
CA ASN A 186 -8.97 20.19 -15.52
C ASN A 186 -7.83 19.17 -15.66
N LYS A 187 -8.02 18.20 -16.56
CA LYS A 187 -7.00 17.18 -16.85
C LYS A 187 -5.72 17.74 -17.48
N SER A 188 -5.79 18.90 -18.11
CA SER A 188 -4.67 19.58 -18.75
C SER A 188 -3.63 20.12 -17.76
N GLU A 189 -4.04 20.44 -16.54
CA GLU A 189 -3.17 20.95 -15.47
C GLU A 189 -2.41 19.84 -14.74
N GLY A 190 -2.63 18.57 -15.10
CA GLY A 190 -2.01 17.44 -14.43
C GLY A 190 -2.58 17.17 -13.03
N PRO A 191 -2.08 16.13 -12.34
CA PRO A 191 -2.52 15.82 -10.99
C PRO A 191 -1.80 16.67 -9.94
N THR A 192 -2.43 16.84 -8.78
CA THR A 192 -1.73 17.25 -7.57
C THR A 192 -1.12 16.01 -6.92
N VAL A 193 0.20 16.02 -6.71
CA VAL A 193 0.94 14.94 -6.07
C VAL A 193 1.43 15.39 -4.71
N ILE A 194 1.15 14.62 -3.66
CA ILE A 194 1.58 14.92 -2.30
C ILE A 194 2.34 13.71 -1.76
N THR A 195 3.60 13.90 -1.38
CA THR A 195 4.47 12.85 -0.83
C THR A 195 4.87 13.16 0.60
N CYS A 196 5.04 12.14 1.44
CA CYS A 196 5.70 12.28 2.74
C CYS A 196 6.49 11.03 3.13
N ASP A 197 7.58 11.22 3.87
CA ASP A 197 8.38 10.10 4.38
C ASP A 197 7.70 9.43 5.58
N GLY A 198 6.94 10.21 6.34
CA GLY A 198 6.30 9.79 7.59
C GLY A 198 4.85 9.34 7.43
N PRO A 199 4.10 9.30 8.54
CA PRO A 199 2.74 8.79 8.55
C PRO A 199 1.76 9.74 7.87
N LEU A 200 0.84 9.16 7.11
CA LEU A 200 -0.39 9.82 6.67
C LEU A 200 -1.57 9.32 7.50
N VAL A 201 -2.38 10.23 8.03
CA VAL A 201 -3.67 9.91 8.66
C VAL A 201 -4.80 10.58 7.89
N ILE A 202 -5.73 9.79 7.38
CA ILE A 202 -6.90 10.26 6.66
C ILE A 202 -8.11 10.13 7.58
N ASP A 203 -8.80 11.25 7.83
CA ASP A 203 -10.07 11.30 8.53
C ASP A 203 -11.16 11.59 7.49
N TYR A 204 -11.87 10.53 7.07
CA TYR A 204 -12.88 10.66 6.02
C TYR A 204 -14.08 11.48 6.51
N GLU A 205 -14.47 11.41 7.79
CA GLU A 205 -15.61 12.20 8.30
C GLU A 205 -15.35 13.71 8.18
N LYS A 206 -14.10 14.14 8.38
CA LYS A 206 -13.68 15.53 8.27
C LYS A 206 -13.14 15.95 6.90
N ASN A 207 -12.91 14.99 6.01
CA ASN A 207 -12.28 15.21 4.69
C ASN A 207 -10.92 15.89 4.79
N ILE A 208 -10.11 15.44 5.76
CA ILE A 208 -8.78 15.96 6.02
C ILE A 208 -7.75 14.84 6.02
N ALA A 209 -6.62 15.11 5.40
CA ALA A 209 -5.46 14.26 5.35
C ALA A 209 -4.29 14.96 6.06
N HIS A 210 -3.72 14.29 7.06
CA HIS A 210 -2.62 14.78 7.88
C HIS A 210 -1.33 14.09 7.48
N PHE A 211 -0.45 14.83 6.80
CA PHE A 211 0.86 14.37 6.35
C PHE A 211 1.94 14.84 7.32
N LYS A 212 2.95 14.00 7.55
CA LYS A 212 4.09 14.31 8.43
C LYS A 212 5.39 13.81 7.85
N ASP A 213 6.45 14.51 8.22
CA ASP A 213 7.86 14.23 7.92
C ASP A 213 8.16 14.41 6.41
N ASN A 214 8.86 15.49 6.08
CA ASN A 214 9.31 15.85 4.73
C ASN A 214 8.18 15.82 3.70
N VAL A 215 7.14 16.60 3.96
CA VAL A 215 5.96 16.66 3.09
C VAL A 215 6.24 17.56 1.90
N VAL A 216 5.95 17.07 0.70
CA VAL A 216 6.04 17.82 -0.55
C VAL A 216 4.70 17.74 -1.26
N ALA A 217 4.13 18.88 -1.61
CA ALA A 217 2.98 18.98 -2.50
C ALA A 217 3.42 19.63 -3.82
N GLU A 218 3.09 19.01 -4.94
CA GLU A 218 3.46 19.43 -6.29
C GLU A 218 2.23 19.48 -7.19
N ASP A 219 2.10 20.57 -7.94
CA ASP A 219 1.16 20.71 -9.06
C ASP A 219 1.81 21.54 -10.18
N PHE A 220 1.05 21.89 -11.23
CA PHE A 220 1.55 22.71 -12.34
C PHE A 220 2.05 24.11 -11.93
N ARG A 221 1.69 24.59 -10.74
CA ARG A 221 2.05 25.92 -10.22
C ARG A 221 3.34 25.88 -9.42
N GLY A 222 3.92 24.70 -9.16
CA GLY A 222 5.19 24.54 -8.46
C GLY A 222 5.11 23.54 -7.31
N LYS A 223 6.04 23.70 -6.35
CA LYS A 223 6.21 22.81 -5.22
C LYS A 223 6.10 23.55 -3.89
N LEU A 224 5.50 22.88 -2.91
CA LEU A 224 5.42 23.32 -1.53
C LEU A 224 6.06 22.24 -0.66
N TYR A 225 7.07 22.60 0.12
CA TYR A 225 7.78 21.73 1.06
C TYR A 225 7.43 22.15 2.49
N SER A 226 7.32 21.20 3.41
CA SER A 226 7.16 21.46 4.85
C SER A 226 7.39 20.21 5.71
N ASP A 227 7.47 20.39 7.03
CA ASP A 227 7.52 19.26 7.97
C ASP A 227 6.15 18.56 8.10
N ILE A 228 5.05 19.32 8.04
CA ILE A 228 3.68 18.85 8.25
C ILE A 228 2.73 19.57 7.28
N MET A 229 1.81 18.82 6.67
CA MET A 229 0.68 19.40 5.94
C MET A 229 -0.66 18.81 6.33
N ASP A 230 -1.63 19.69 6.53
CA ASP A 230 -3.04 19.35 6.61
C ASP A 230 -3.72 19.71 5.28
N VAL A 231 -4.20 18.69 4.56
CA VAL A 231 -4.81 18.83 3.25
C VAL A 231 -6.30 18.56 3.35
N TYR A 232 -7.10 19.54 2.93
CA TYR A 232 -8.55 19.49 2.96
C TYR A 232 -9.08 19.16 1.57
N TYR A 233 -9.96 18.16 1.51
CA TYR A 233 -10.59 17.71 0.26
C TYR A 233 -12.06 18.10 0.23
N ASN A 234 -12.51 18.66 -0.88
CA ASN A 234 -13.92 18.92 -1.11
C ASN A 234 -14.55 17.75 -1.89
N ARG A 235 -15.45 17.00 -1.24
CA ARG A 235 -16.14 15.85 -1.85
C ARG A 235 -17.05 16.21 -3.02
N VAL A 236 -17.58 17.44 -3.04
CA VAL A 236 -18.52 17.89 -4.08
C VAL A 236 -17.76 18.24 -5.34
N SER A 237 -16.72 19.07 -5.23
CA SER A 237 -15.89 19.46 -6.38
C SER A 237 -14.82 18.42 -6.74
N ARG A 238 -14.60 17.43 -5.86
CA ARG A 238 -13.58 16.40 -5.98
C ARG A 238 -12.15 16.94 -6.11
N ARG A 239 -11.84 18.00 -5.38
CA ARG A 239 -10.56 18.72 -5.45
C ARG A 239 -10.01 19.04 -4.07
N VAL A 240 -8.70 19.27 -3.99
CA VAL A 240 -8.07 19.89 -2.82
C VAL A 240 -8.58 21.33 -2.72
N SER A 241 -9.15 21.70 -1.57
CA SER A 241 -9.68 23.06 -1.34
C SER A 241 -8.72 23.94 -0.57
N LYS A 242 -7.95 23.35 0.37
CA LYS A 242 -7.04 24.07 1.24
C LYS A 242 -5.88 23.18 1.67
N ILE A 243 -4.68 23.77 1.73
CA ILE A 243 -3.50 23.15 2.33
C ILE A 243 -2.98 24.07 3.43
N VAL A 244 -2.71 23.51 4.61
CA VAL A 244 -2.04 24.22 5.71
C VAL A 244 -0.70 23.54 5.94
N ALA A 245 0.39 24.23 5.63
CA ALA A 245 1.75 23.74 5.76
C ALA A 245 2.46 24.43 6.94
N ILE A 246 3.20 23.66 7.74
CA ILE A 246 3.86 24.13 8.95
C ILE A 246 5.25 23.52 9.06
N GLY A 247 6.24 24.35 9.43
CA GLY A 247 7.61 23.94 9.69
C GLY A 247 8.44 23.89 8.42
N ASN A 248 9.54 24.66 8.42
CA ASN A 248 10.52 24.74 7.32
C ASN A 248 9.86 24.89 5.94
N VAL A 249 8.88 25.80 5.83
CA VAL A 249 8.08 25.88 4.60
C VAL A 249 8.89 26.54 3.49
N VAL A 250 8.91 25.88 2.33
CA VAL A 250 9.51 26.41 1.10
C VAL A 250 8.48 26.32 -0.01
N ILE A 251 8.22 27.42 -0.70
CA ILE A 251 7.44 27.47 -1.93
C ILE A 251 8.41 27.67 -3.08
N GLU A 252 8.38 26.79 -4.07
CA GLU A 252 9.20 26.85 -5.28
C GLU A 252 8.29 27.02 -6.49
N SER A 253 8.44 28.12 -7.23
CA SER A 253 7.71 28.33 -8.48
C SER A 253 8.32 27.52 -9.63
N PRO A 254 7.61 27.34 -10.76
CA PRO A 254 8.15 26.62 -11.92
C PRO A 254 9.35 27.35 -12.56
N GLU A 255 9.48 28.65 -12.29
CA GLU A 255 10.61 29.51 -12.72
C GLU A 255 11.82 29.41 -11.76
N GLY A 256 11.71 28.62 -10.69
CA GLY A 256 12.76 28.42 -9.69
C GLY A 256 12.77 29.43 -8.54
N ASN A 257 11.85 30.40 -8.49
CA ASN A 257 11.78 31.35 -7.38
C ASN A 257 11.41 30.63 -6.09
N GLN A 258 12.09 30.97 -4.99
CA GLN A 258 11.87 30.34 -3.69
C GLN A 258 11.36 31.34 -2.66
N THR A 259 10.35 30.95 -1.89
CA THR A 259 9.84 31.71 -0.75
C THR A 259 9.85 30.84 0.49
N PHE A 260 10.42 31.35 1.57
CA PHE A 260 10.57 30.69 2.86
C PHE A 260 9.58 31.28 3.86
N SER A 261 9.00 30.44 4.72
CA SER A 261 8.06 30.86 5.77
C SER A 261 8.00 29.81 6.89
N ASP A 262 7.54 30.19 8.07
CA ASP A 262 7.26 29.22 9.14
C ASP A 262 5.97 28.43 8.89
N ASN A 263 4.95 29.10 8.34
CA ASN A 263 3.66 28.51 8.05
C ASN A 263 3.00 29.13 6.83
N VAL A 264 2.25 28.31 6.09
CA VAL A 264 1.56 28.73 4.86
C VAL A 264 0.15 28.16 4.83
N ILE A 265 -0.80 28.97 4.40
CA ILE A 265 -2.14 28.53 4.04
C ILE A 265 -2.34 28.78 2.56
N TYR A 266 -2.56 27.71 1.80
CA TYR A 266 -2.95 27.77 0.40
C TYR A 266 -4.46 27.52 0.27
N LEU A 267 -5.15 28.44 -0.40
CA LEU A 267 -6.58 28.37 -0.70
C LEU A 267 -6.73 28.12 -2.21
N ALA A 268 -7.04 26.89 -2.59
CA ALA A 268 -7.03 26.45 -3.98
C ALA A 268 -8.09 27.15 -4.82
N ASP A 269 -9.31 27.31 -4.30
CA ASP A 269 -10.44 27.95 -4.99
C ASP A 269 -10.16 29.43 -5.33
N GLU A 270 -9.33 30.10 -4.52
CA GLU A 270 -8.94 31.50 -4.73
C GLU A 270 -7.57 31.64 -5.41
N GLY A 271 -6.86 30.53 -5.59
CA GLY A 271 -5.46 30.49 -5.98
C GLY A 271 -4.53 31.33 -5.09
N ARG A 272 -4.91 31.54 -3.83
CA ARG A 272 -4.28 32.50 -2.91
C ARG A 272 -3.37 31.79 -1.91
N VAL A 273 -2.22 32.38 -1.63
CA VAL A 273 -1.27 31.93 -0.60
C VAL A 273 -1.23 32.97 0.51
N ILE A 274 -1.36 32.53 1.75
CA ILE A 274 -1.22 33.36 2.96
C ILE A 274 0.01 32.86 3.71
N LEU A 275 1.04 33.70 3.75
CA LEU A 275 2.27 33.43 4.50
C LEU A 275 2.11 33.91 5.94
N GLY A 276 2.69 33.18 6.88
CA GLY A 276 2.79 33.59 8.27
C GLY A 276 4.13 33.23 8.88
N GLY A 277 4.47 33.95 9.94
CA GLY A 277 5.79 33.91 10.57
C GLY A 277 6.80 34.79 9.85
N ASP A 278 8.07 34.43 9.94
CA ASP A 278 9.18 35.15 9.31
C ASP A 278 9.31 34.73 7.83
N ALA A 279 8.73 35.55 6.95
CA ALA A 279 8.73 35.28 5.51
C ALA A 279 9.89 35.96 4.78
N GLU A 280 10.62 35.20 3.96
CA GLU A 280 11.73 35.69 3.13
C GLU A 280 11.60 35.16 1.69
N ALA A 281 11.92 35.98 0.68
CA ALA A 281 11.77 35.60 -0.74
C ALA A 281 13.09 35.78 -1.51
N LEU A 282 13.46 34.75 -2.28
CA LEU A 282 14.61 34.73 -3.19
C LEU A 282 14.13 34.63 -4.64
N TYR A 283 14.52 35.62 -5.45
CA TYR A 283 14.16 35.70 -6.87
C TYR A 283 15.35 35.31 -7.74
N PHE A 284 15.16 34.36 -8.65
CA PHE A 284 16.11 34.06 -9.70
C PHE A 284 15.76 34.91 -10.93
N LYS A 285 16.74 35.68 -11.41
CA LYS A 285 16.64 36.42 -12.67
C LYS A 285 17.54 35.74 -13.68
N GLU A 286 16.98 35.21 -14.76
CA GLU A 286 17.79 34.80 -15.91
C GLU A 286 18.47 36.04 -16.49
N GLU A 287 19.80 36.08 -16.42
CA GLU A 287 20.58 37.04 -17.21
C GLU A 287 20.46 36.62 -18.68
N GLN A 288 19.64 37.36 -19.43
CA GLN A 288 19.71 37.31 -20.89
C GLN A 288 21.11 37.76 -21.31
N PHE A 289 21.96 36.81 -21.71
CA PHE A 289 23.17 37.11 -22.46
C PHE A 289 22.74 37.75 -23.78
N GLY A 290 22.80 39.08 -23.84
CA GLY A 290 22.54 39.86 -25.04
C GLY A 290 23.52 39.48 -26.13
N ASP A 291 22.97 39.07 -27.27
CA ASP A 291 23.70 38.89 -28.52
C ASP A 291 24.39 40.22 -28.84
N THR A 292 25.72 40.24 -28.73
CA THR A 292 26.50 41.43 -29.03
C THR A 292 26.61 41.51 -30.54
N ASP A 293 25.70 42.27 -31.14
CA ASP A 293 25.68 42.60 -32.55
C ASP A 293 26.96 43.40 -32.90
N ALA A 294 28.02 42.67 -33.24
CA ALA A 294 29.27 43.21 -33.76
C ALA A 294 29.11 43.49 -35.26
N GLY A 295 28.31 44.51 -35.59
CA GLY A 295 28.14 45.03 -36.95
C GLY A 295 29.10 46.19 -37.22
N GLY A 296 30.39 45.90 -37.36
CA GLY A 296 31.40 46.86 -37.80
C GLY A 296 31.42 47.06 -39.32
N LEU A 297 31.26 48.31 -39.75
CA LEU A 297 31.83 49.00 -40.92
C LEU A 297 32.36 48.14 -42.09
N PHE A 298 31.69 48.24 -43.25
CA PHE A 298 32.32 48.41 -44.56
C PHE A 298 31.46 49.33 -45.44
#